data_AF-W6AGD6-F1
#
_entry.id   AF-W6AGD6-F1
#
_cell.length_a   1.000
_cell.length_b   1.000
_cell.length_c   1.000
_cell.angle_alpha   90.00
_cell.angle_beta   90.00
_cell.angle_gamma   90.00
#
_symmetry.space_group_name_H-M   'P 1'
#
loop_
_entity.id
_entity.type
_entity.pdbx_description
1 polymer ?
#
loop_
_entity_poly.entity_id
_entity_poly.type
_entity_poly.pdbx_seq_one_letter_code
_entity_poly.pdbx_strand_id
1 'polypeptide(L)'
;MSDLQIMLLSIIGGAILIVILLTSILYSQIKAKNKDKHIEQITREPYFVNEKHTKEKWWVSKDGLLEKNWMKGQDYDFKVSIFNYYENFSEGFFNSKFVRTKSFLLQIMDVKSVNRTIERLKIHAGCLENIWWRKYKILMNSSFNDMPKVTKAPEYFFYKYYFEFIYQLRKIMSDYLTNHIIPNTIFLELKPIYYKQYGIKKVDDPQKNIVFAFNQVSQDANALSDRLHSEFTLELAAKGAQWTVDYKSTNDLLIMLQPDHYIQKLFLKDKIWKLTKKYKLPATGDLDEAIQNLENHIKSIEENNVNQVREYIDRYQEIKQNS
;
A
#
# COMPACT_ATOMS: atom_id res chain seq x y z
N MET A 1 -8.03 74.57 -2.83
CA MET A 1 -7.18 73.42 -2.45
C MET A 1 -5.88 73.59 -3.21
N SER A 2 -4.73 73.51 -2.55
CA SER A 2 -3.44 73.62 -3.26
C SER A 2 -3.16 72.33 -4.05
N ASP A 3 -2.36 72.42 -5.11
CA ASP A 3 -1.97 71.25 -5.91
C ASP A 3 -1.31 70.16 -5.06
N LEU A 4 -0.60 70.57 -4.00
CA LEU A 4 -0.02 69.67 -3.01
C LEU A 4 -1.10 68.87 -2.24
N GLN A 5 -2.22 69.50 -1.89
CA GLN A 5 -3.35 68.83 -1.23
C GLN A 5 -4.05 67.84 -2.17
N ILE A 6 -4.20 68.18 -3.46
CA ILE A 6 -4.77 67.28 -4.47
C ILE A 6 -3.85 66.07 -4.67
N MET A 7 -2.53 66.29 -4.77
CA MET A 7 -1.55 65.21 -4.92
C MET A 7 -1.54 64.27 -3.71
N LEU A 8 -1.56 64.82 -2.48
CA LEU A 8 -1.63 64.03 -1.24
C LEU A 8 -2.91 63.19 -1.16
N LEU A 9 -4.07 63.78 -1.48
CA LEU A 9 -5.35 63.05 -1.51
C LEU A 9 -5.36 61.93 -2.55
N SER A 10 -4.72 62.15 -3.70
CA SER A 10 -4.60 61.15 -4.77
C SER A 10 -3.74 59.96 -4.33
N ILE A 11 -2.61 60.23 -3.67
CA ILE A 11 -1.71 59.19 -3.15
C ILE A 11 -2.39 58.39 -2.03
N ILE A 12 -3.05 59.07 -1.09
CA ILE A 12 -3.77 58.42 0.01
C ILE A 12 -4.94 57.58 -0.55
N GLY A 13 -5.70 58.11 -1.49
CA GLY A 13 -6.78 57.40 -2.16
C GLY A 13 -6.29 56.13 -2.88
N GLY A 14 -5.16 56.23 -3.61
CA GLY A 14 -4.52 55.09 -4.26
C GLY A 14 -4.05 54.03 -3.26
N ALA A 15 -3.44 54.44 -2.15
CA ALA A 15 -2.99 53.53 -1.10
C ALA A 15 -4.16 52.78 -0.44
N ILE A 16 -5.26 53.47 -0.14
CA ILE A 16 -6.48 52.86 0.40
C ILE A 16 -7.05 51.83 -0.58
N LEU A 17 -7.08 52.16 -1.87
CA LEU A 17 -7.61 51.28 -2.91
C LEU A 17 -6.79 49.98 -3.02
N ILE A 18 -5.46 50.07 -2.91
CA ILE A 18 -4.55 48.92 -2.88
C ILE A 18 -4.82 48.03 -1.66
N VAL A 19 -5.00 48.62 -0.47
CA VAL A 19 -5.28 47.87 0.76
C VAL A 19 -6.63 47.13 0.65
N ILE A 20 -7.65 47.76 0.07
CA ILE A 20 -8.96 47.12 -0.16
C ILE A 20 -8.82 45.95 -1.15
N LEU A 21 -8.03 46.12 -2.21
CA LEU A 21 -7.76 45.06 -3.19
C LEU A 21 -7.04 43.86 -2.56
N LEU A 22 -5.99 44.11 -1.78
CA LEU A 22 -5.22 43.06 -1.11
C LEU A 22 -6.05 42.31 -0.07
N THR A 23 -6.86 43.01 0.73
CA THR A 23 -7.75 42.40 1.72
C THR A 23 -8.85 41.57 1.07
N SER A 24 -9.41 42.02 -0.06
CA SER A 24 -10.40 41.27 -0.83
C SER A 24 -9.82 39.98 -1.43
N ILE A 25 -8.60 40.03 -1.97
CA ILE A 25 -7.89 38.84 -2.49
C ILE A 25 -7.60 37.85 -1.35
N LEU A 26 -7.08 38.33 -0.21
CA LEU A 26 -6.81 37.51 0.97
C LEU A 26 -8.10 36.85 1.50
N TYR A 27 -9.18 37.61 1.62
CA TYR A 27 -10.48 37.10 2.06
C TYR A 27 -11.01 36.03 1.11
N SER A 28 -10.91 36.25 -0.21
CA SER A 28 -11.31 35.27 -1.23
C SER A 28 -10.49 33.98 -1.13
N GLN A 29 -9.17 34.07 -0.91
CA GLN A 29 -8.30 32.91 -0.70
C GLN A 29 -8.61 32.15 0.60
N ILE A 30 -8.90 32.86 1.69
CA ILE A 30 -9.29 32.24 2.98
C ILE A 30 -10.65 31.56 2.84
N LYS A 31 -11.63 32.22 2.21
CA LYS A 31 -12.96 31.65 1.96
C LYS A 31 -12.91 30.43 1.03
N ALA A 32 -12.05 30.45 0.02
CA ALA A 32 -11.81 29.29 -0.85
C ALA A 32 -11.18 28.12 -0.09
N LYS A 33 -10.32 28.38 0.90
CA LYS A 33 -9.74 27.36 1.78
C LYS A 33 -10.74 26.81 2.82
N ASN A 34 -11.66 27.65 3.29
CA ASN A 34 -12.66 27.32 4.31
C ASN A 34 -14.02 26.87 3.74
N LYS A 35 -14.08 26.37 2.49
CA LYS A 35 -15.25 25.58 2.11
C LYS A 35 -15.30 24.37 3.04
N ASP A 36 -16.31 24.32 3.89
CA ASP A 36 -16.61 23.16 4.72
C ASP A 36 -16.52 21.92 3.84
N LYS A 37 -15.51 21.08 4.11
CA LYS A 37 -15.37 19.82 3.41
C LYS A 37 -16.58 19.00 3.79
N HIS A 38 -17.54 18.89 2.88
CA HIS A 38 -18.67 17.99 3.06
C HIS A 38 -18.11 16.56 3.18
N ILE A 39 -18.07 16.03 4.40
CA ILE A 39 -17.62 14.67 4.66
C ILE A 39 -18.79 13.76 4.29
N GLU A 40 -18.69 13.09 3.15
CA GLU A 40 -19.64 12.04 2.80
C GLU A 40 -19.35 10.78 3.62
N GLN A 41 -20.39 10.26 4.28
CA GLN A 41 -20.35 8.98 4.99
C GLN A 41 -21.08 7.93 4.14
N ILE A 42 -20.39 6.84 3.78
CA ILE A 42 -20.97 5.82 2.88
C ILE A 42 -21.90 4.86 3.64
N THR A 43 -21.61 4.63 4.92
CA THR A 43 -22.37 3.71 5.79
C THR A 43 -22.66 4.35 7.14
N ARG A 44 -23.27 3.61 8.07
CA ARG A 44 -23.47 4.07 9.46
C ARG A 44 -22.18 4.04 10.28
N GLU A 45 -21.15 3.33 9.83
CA GLU A 45 -19.88 3.23 10.55
C GLU A 45 -19.11 4.56 10.49
N PRO A 46 -18.66 5.10 11.64
CA PRO A 46 -18.13 6.47 11.74
C PRO A 46 -16.73 6.66 11.12
N TYR A 47 -16.06 5.56 10.74
CA TYR A 47 -14.74 5.60 10.11
C TYR A 47 -14.77 5.51 8.58
N PHE A 48 -15.88 5.12 7.96
CA PHE A 48 -16.02 5.11 6.49
C PHE A 48 -16.49 6.47 5.96
N VAL A 49 -15.60 7.44 6.09
CA VAL A 49 -15.81 8.85 5.72
C VAL A 49 -14.90 9.27 4.57
N ASN A 50 -15.29 10.26 3.77
CA ASN A 50 -14.44 10.79 2.69
C ASN A 50 -13.42 11.83 3.22
N GLU A 51 -12.49 11.35 4.04
CA GLU A 51 -11.37 12.13 4.58
C GLU A 51 -10.07 11.77 3.85
N LYS A 52 -9.18 12.75 3.63
CA LYS A 52 -7.90 12.56 2.94
C LYS A 52 -6.72 12.69 3.90
N HIS A 53 -5.88 11.67 3.97
CA HIS A 53 -4.68 11.62 4.84
C HIS A 53 -3.36 11.80 4.06
N THR A 54 -3.27 12.81 3.20
CA THR A 54 -2.16 12.95 2.22
C THR A 54 -0.78 13.27 2.82
N LYS A 55 -0.73 13.77 4.06
CA LYS A 55 0.53 14.15 4.75
C LYS A 55 0.92 13.20 5.87
N GLU A 56 0.03 12.28 6.23
CA GLU A 56 0.23 11.42 7.38
C GLU A 56 1.04 10.18 6.99
N LYS A 57 1.93 9.77 7.89
CA LYS A 57 2.61 8.48 7.78
C LYS A 57 1.62 7.39 8.19
N TRP A 58 1.44 6.38 7.34
CA TRP A 58 0.52 5.28 7.64
C TRP A 58 1.09 4.33 8.68
N TRP A 59 2.41 4.19 8.75
CA TRP A 59 3.09 3.29 9.66
C TRP A 59 3.10 3.80 11.11
N VAL A 60 3.31 2.87 12.04
CA VAL A 60 3.31 3.13 13.50
C VAL A 60 4.71 3.46 14.01
N SER A 61 5.76 2.82 13.49
CA SER A 61 7.12 3.05 13.98
C SER A 61 7.63 4.47 13.66
N LYS A 62 8.55 4.99 14.47
CA LYS A 62 9.07 6.37 14.34
C LYS A 62 9.60 6.68 12.93
N ASP A 63 10.43 5.78 12.40
CA ASP A 63 11.13 5.96 11.12
C ASP A 63 10.50 5.18 9.96
N GLY A 64 9.59 4.26 10.27
CA GLY A 64 8.91 3.41 9.28
C GLY A 64 9.83 2.43 8.59
N LEU A 65 11.02 2.13 9.13
CA LEU A 65 12.02 1.33 8.42
C LEU A 65 11.51 -0.08 8.12
N LEU A 66 10.93 -0.73 9.14
CA LEU A 66 10.40 -2.08 9.02
C LEU A 66 9.18 -2.10 8.09
N GLU A 67 8.28 -1.13 8.21
CA GLU A 67 7.07 -1.01 7.39
C GLU A 67 7.38 -0.70 5.93
N LYS A 68 8.36 0.18 5.66
CA LYS A 68 8.83 0.46 4.30
C LYS A 68 9.46 -0.78 3.65
N ASN A 69 10.21 -1.56 4.42
CA ASN A 69 10.79 -2.81 3.91
C ASN A 69 9.71 -3.86 3.68
N TRP A 70 8.75 -3.99 4.59
CA TRP A 70 7.59 -4.86 4.45
C TRP A 70 6.75 -4.50 3.23
N MET A 71 6.54 -3.20 2.96
CA MET A 71 5.80 -2.74 1.79
C MET A 71 6.45 -3.17 0.47
N LYS A 72 7.78 -3.15 0.34
CA LYS A 72 8.46 -3.56 -0.91
C LYS A 72 8.10 -4.97 -1.37
N GLY A 73 7.62 -5.80 -0.44
CA GLY A 73 7.26 -7.17 -0.71
C GLY A 73 5.80 -7.45 -0.99
N GLN A 74 4.93 -6.45 -0.90
CA GLN A 74 3.49 -6.66 -1.07
C GLN A 74 3.14 -6.92 -2.53
N ASP A 75 2.20 -7.84 -2.74
CA ASP A 75 1.43 -7.86 -3.98
C ASP A 75 0.48 -6.67 -3.98
N TYR A 76 0.46 -5.97 -5.11
CA TYR A 76 -0.35 -4.78 -5.32
C TYR A 76 -1.38 -4.97 -6.40
N ASP A 77 -1.29 -6.05 -7.20
CA ASP A 77 -2.12 -6.26 -8.36
C ASP A 77 -3.26 -7.23 -8.06
N PHE A 78 -4.48 -6.71 -8.02
CA PHE A 78 -5.67 -7.49 -7.66
C PHE A 78 -6.60 -7.58 -8.84
N LYS A 79 -7.05 -8.80 -9.16
CA LYS A 79 -7.99 -9.03 -10.25
C LYS A 79 -9.34 -8.40 -9.91
N VAL A 80 -9.88 -7.60 -10.83
CA VAL A 80 -11.23 -7.08 -10.72
C VAL A 80 -12.21 -8.17 -11.13
N SER A 81 -13.22 -8.44 -10.31
CA SER A 81 -14.21 -9.47 -10.67
C SER A 81 -15.04 -8.98 -11.87
N ILE A 82 -15.58 -9.93 -12.64
CA ILE A 82 -16.44 -9.69 -13.82
C ILE A 82 -15.68 -9.08 -15.01
N PHE A 83 -14.72 -8.20 -14.76
CA PHE A 83 -13.92 -7.52 -15.77
C PHE A 83 -12.50 -8.08 -15.76
N ASN A 84 -12.05 -8.68 -16.86
CA ASN A 84 -10.78 -9.41 -16.94
C ASN A 84 -9.54 -8.49 -16.96
N TYR A 85 -9.36 -7.68 -15.92
CA TYR A 85 -8.20 -6.83 -15.71
C TYR A 85 -7.80 -6.81 -14.23
N TYR A 86 -6.63 -6.24 -13.94
CA TYR A 86 -6.08 -6.10 -12.59
C TYR A 86 -5.98 -4.63 -12.22
N GLU A 87 -6.24 -4.27 -10.97
CA GLU A 87 -6.00 -2.92 -10.45
C GLU A 87 -4.86 -2.92 -9.43
N ASN A 88 -4.09 -1.83 -9.42
CA ASN A 88 -2.92 -1.70 -8.57
C ASN A 88 -3.21 -0.82 -7.32
N PHE A 89 -2.99 -1.37 -6.11
CA PHE A 89 -3.20 -0.67 -4.84
C PHE A 89 -1.88 -0.36 -4.09
N SER A 90 -0.88 0.18 -4.77
CA SER A 90 0.44 0.47 -4.17
C SER A 90 0.59 1.85 -3.52
N GLU A 91 -0.44 2.71 -3.56
CA GLU A 91 -0.35 4.07 -3.04
C GLU A 91 -0.83 4.15 -1.58
N GLY A 92 -0.05 4.82 -0.72
CA GLY A 92 -0.43 5.01 0.69
C GLY A 92 -0.56 3.70 1.47
N PHE A 93 -1.57 3.62 2.33
CA PHE A 93 -1.93 2.38 3.03
C PHE A 93 -2.84 1.49 2.18
N PHE A 94 -3.79 2.07 1.44
CA PHE A 94 -4.69 1.32 0.60
C PHE A 94 -5.36 2.25 -0.44
N ASN A 95 -4.64 2.56 -1.52
CA ASN A 95 -5.17 3.43 -2.56
C ASN A 95 -4.65 3.07 -3.96
N SER A 96 -5.43 3.46 -4.99
CA SER A 96 -5.12 3.27 -6.40
C SER A 96 -5.26 4.58 -7.18
N LYS A 97 -4.42 4.73 -8.21
CA LYS A 97 -4.58 5.77 -9.23
C LYS A 97 -5.68 5.46 -10.23
N PHE A 98 -6.24 4.24 -10.20
CA PHE A 98 -7.25 3.72 -11.12
C PHE A 98 -6.87 3.85 -12.60
N VAL A 99 -5.58 3.74 -12.93
CA VAL A 99 -5.09 3.89 -14.31
C VAL A 99 -5.61 2.77 -15.19
N ARG A 100 -5.55 1.52 -14.70
CA ARG A 100 -5.99 0.33 -15.44
C ARG A 100 -7.51 0.30 -15.55
N THR A 101 -8.23 0.60 -14.46
CA THR A 101 -9.70 0.80 -14.51
C THR A 101 -10.09 1.87 -15.51
N LYS A 102 -9.44 3.05 -15.50
CA LYS A 102 -9.76 4.13 -16.44
C LYS A 102 -9.54 3.70 -17.89
N SER A 103 -8.43 3.03 -18.19
CA SER A 103 -8.13 2.51 -19.52
C SER A 103 -9.19 1.51 -19.99
N PHE A 104 -9.61 0.59 -19.11
CA PHE A 104 -10.70 -0.35 -19.37
C PHE A 104 -12.02 0.38 -19.68
N LEU A 105 -12.43 1.33 -18.83
CA LEU A 105 -13.73 2.00 -18.99
C LEU A 105 -13.82 2.84 -20.27
N LEU A 106 -12.72 3.42 -20.75
CA LEU A 106 -12.69 4.16 -22.02
C LEU A 106 -13.04 3.29 -23.24
N GLN A 107 -12.94 1.96 -23.13
CA GLN A 107 -13.31 1.03 -24.20
C GLN A 107 -14.82 0.79 -24.27
N ILE A 108 -15.56 1.05 -23.19
CA ILE A 108 -16.97 0.66 -23.04
C ILE A 108 -17.90 1.81 -22.64
N MET A 109 -17.37 2.97 -22.29
CA MET A 109 -18.13 4.12 -21.80
C MET A 109 -17.61 5.44 -22.38
N ASP A 110 -18.46 6.47 -22.41
CA ASP A 110 -18.06 7.81 -22.79
C ASP A 110 -17.20 8.48 -21.70
N VAL A 111 -16.36 9.43 -22.10
CA VAL A 111 -15.39 10.11 -21.22
C VAL A 111 -16.04 10.74 -19.98
N LYS A 112 -17.26 11.27 -20.09
CA LYS A 112 -17.96 11.89 -18.96
C LYS A 112 -18.35 10.85 -17.92
N SER A 113 -18.90 9.73 -18.36
CA SER A 113 -19.25 8.60 -17.50
C SER A 113 -17.99 7.97 -16.88
N VAL A 114 -16.91 7.80 -17.66
CA VAL A 114 -15.61 7.32 -17.15
C VAL A 114 -15.10 8.19 -16.01
N ASN A 115 -15.00 9.51 -16.23
CA ASN A 115 -14.49 10.42 -15.20
C ASN A 115 -15.34 10.38 -13.93
N ARG A 116 -16.67 10.28 -14.07
CA ARG A 116 -17.58 10.17 -12.92
C ARG A 116 -17.36 8.86 -12.15
N THR A 117 -17.25 7.73 -12.83
CA THR A 117 -16.96 6.42 -12.22
C THR A 117 -15.62 6.46 -11.49
N ILE A 118 -14.56 6.99 -12.11
CA ILE A 118 -13.24 7.10 -11.48
C ILE A 118 -13.27 7.97 -10.22
N GLU A 119 -13.96 9.12 -10.24
CA GLU A 119 -14.05 9.97 -9.06
C GLU A 119 -14.81 9.27 -7.92
N ARG A 120 -15.91 8.54 -8.21
CA ARG A 120 -16.60 7.72 -7.20
C ARG A 120 -15.71 6.62 -6.63
N LEU A 121 -14.95 5.93 -7.47
CA LEU A 121 -14.02 4.88 -7.03
C LEU A 121 -12.92 5.40 -6.12
N LYS A 122 -12.36 6.58 -6.41
CA LYS A 122 -11.41 7.26 -5.52
C LYS A 122 -12.02 7.58 -4.16
N ILE A 123 -13.27 8.05 -4.13
CA ILE A 123 -13.99 8.29 -2.88
C ILE A 123 -14.17 6.98 -2.12
N HIS A 124 -14.65 5.92 -2.77
CA HIS A 124 -14.84 4.63 -2.11
C HIS A 124 -13.54 4.03 -1.55
N ALA A 125 -12.45 4.05 -2.32
CA ALA A 125 -11.15 3.57 -1.85
C ALA A 125 -10.62 4.42 -0.68
N GLY A 126 -10.75 5.74 -0.74
CA GLY A 126 -10.37 6.63 0.37
C GLY A 126 -11.21 6.37 1.63
N CYS A 127 -12.51 6.17 1.49
CA CYS A 127 -13.37 5.81 2.60
C CYS A 127 -12.97 4.46 3.21
N LEU A 128 -12.67 3.44 2.40
CA LEU A 128 -12.17 2.15 2.90
C LEU A 128 -10.87 2.31 3.67
N GLU A 129 -9.91 3.05 3.10
CA GLU A 129 -8.60 3.32 3.73
C GLU A 129 -8.76 3.97 5.12
N ASN A 130 -9.84 4.73 5.36
CA ASN A 130 -10.08 5.39 6.64
C ASN A 130 -10.40 4.46 7.81
N ILE A 131 -10.71 3.19 7.57
CA ILE A 131 -10.76 2.20 8.66
C ILE A 131 -9.38 2.04 9.32
N TRP A 132 -8.30 2.16 8.55
CA TRP A 132 -6.94 2.17 9.09
C TRP A 132 -6.72 3.43 9.93
N TRP A 133 -6.93 4.60 9.34
CA TRP A 133 -6.59 5.87 9.98
C TRP A 133 -7.39 6.17 11.24
N ARG A 134 -8.72 5.95 11.20
CA ARG A 134 -9.64 6.33 12.28
C ARG A 134 -9.81 5.26 13.36
N LYS A 135 -9.43 4.02 13.10
CA LYS A 135 -9.60 2.91 14.05
C LYS A 135 -8.29 2.20 14.33
N TYR A 136 -7.76 1.47 13.35
CA TYR A 136 -6.70 0.51 13.63
C TYR A 136 -5.33 1.13 13.87
N LYS A 137 -4.99 2.23 13.19
CA LYS A 137 -3.75 2.96 13.46
C LYS A 137 -3.71 3.48 14.89
N ILE A 138 -4.83 3.95 15.42
CA ILE A 138 -4.95 4.40 16.82
C ILE A 138 -4.73 3.23 17.77
N LEU A 139 -5.39 2.10 17.52
CA LEU A 139 -5.23 0.87 18.32
C LEU A 139 -3.79 0.36 18.29
N MET A 140 -3.15 0.35 17.12
CA MET A 140 -1.77 -0.12 16.97
C MET A 140 -0.76 0.84 17.61
N ASN A 141 -0.98 2.15 17.55
CA ASN A 141 -0.16 3.12 18.29
C ASN A 141 -0.25 2.91 19.81
N SER A 142 -1.46 2.68 20.35
CA SER A 142 -1.64 2.37 21.77
C SER A 142 -0.91 1.08 22.13
N SER A 143 -1.14 0.02 21.34
CA SER A 143 -0.53 -1.30 21.55
C SER A 143 1.00 -1.23 21.53
N PHE A 144 1.58 -0.48 20.59
CA PHE A 144 3.02 -0.28 20.50
C PHE A 144 3.60 0.37 21.77
N ASN A 145 2.94 1.41 22.28
CA ASN A 145 3.38 2.15 23.46
C ASN A 145 3.20 1.35 24.76
N ASP A 146 2.20 0.48 24.84
CA ASP A 146 1.92 -0.33 26.03
C ASP A 146 2.72 -1.63 26.07
N MET A 147 3.22 -2.12 24.93
CA MET A 147 3.93 -3.40 24.83
C MET A 147 5.09 -3.57 25.83
N PRO A 148 5.94 -2.55 26.11
CA PRO A 148 7.02 -2.68 27.10
C PRO A 148 6.55 -2.91 28.54
N LYS A 149 5.28 -2.60 28.85
CA LYS A 149 4.68 -2.88 30.16
C LYS A 149 4.18 -4.33 30.27
N VAL A 150 3.99 -4.99 29.14
CA VAL A 150 3.37 -6.31 29.04
C VAL A 150 4.40 -7.43 28.91
N THR A 151 5.53 -7.19 28.23
CA THR A 151 6.54 -8.21 27.93
C THR A 151 7.96 -7.64 27.89
N LYS A 152 8.96 -8.47 28.21
CA LYS A 152 10.38 -8.17 28.04
C LYS A 152 10.87 -8.25 26.58
N ALA A 153 10.05 -8.73 25.65
CA ALA A 153 10.34 -8.76 24.22
C ALA A 153 9.32 -7.95 23.39
N PRO A 154 9.18 -6.62 23.62
CA PRO A 154 8.10 -5.83 23.05
C PRO A 154 8.10 -5.77 21.52
N GLU A 155 9.28 -5.66 20.90
CA GLU A 155 9.39 -5.57 19.44
C GLU A 155 8.93 -6.86 18.75
N TYR A 156 9.33 -8.02 19.28
CA TYR A 156 8.90 -9.32 18.75
C TYR A 156 7.38 -9.45 18.73
N PHE A 157 6.76 -9.23 19.89
CA PHE A 157 5.31 -9.39 20.03
C PHE A 157 4.55 -8.34 19.23
N PHE A 158 4.98 -7.08 19.25
CA PHE A 158 4.29 -6.04 18.48
C PHE A 158 4.36 -6.32 16.97
N TYR A 159 5.58 -6.42 16.41
CA TYR A 159 5.73 -6.43 14.96
C TYR A 159 5.18 -7.70 14.32
N LYS A 160 5.19 -8.86 15.01
CA LYS A 160 4.64 -10.11 14.50
C LYS A 160 3.15 -9.95 14.17
N TYR A 161 2.37 -9.53 15.16
CA TYR A 161 0.91 -9.38 15.01
C TYR A 161 0.54 -8.12 14.22
N TYR A 162 1.34 -7.05 14.33
CA TYR A 162 1.14 -5.83 13.54
C TYR A 162 1.27 -6.10 12.04
N PHE A 163 2.33 -6.77 11.60
CA PHE A 163 2.54 -7.07 10.17
C PHE A 163 1.49 -8.03 9.61
N GLU A 164 1.10 -9.02 10.40
CA GLU A 164 0.03 -9.95 10.04
C GLU A 164 -1.32 -9.23 9.90
N PHE A 165 -1.62 -8.31 10.82
CA PHE A 165 -2.84 -7.51 10.78
C PHE A 165 -2.90 -6.63 9.52
N ILE A 166 -1.86 -5.83 9.26
CA ILE A 166 -1.90 -4.91 8.10
C ILE A 166 -1.94 -5.66 6.77
N TYR A 167 -1.31 -6.84 6.69
CA TYR A 167 -1.37 -7.70 5.51
C TYR A 167 -2.81 -8.12 5.22
N GLN A 168 -3.45 -8.75 6.22
CA GLN A 168 -4.79 -9.29 6.07
C GLN A 168 -5.83 -8.19 5.92
N LEU A 169 -5.69 -7.06 6.61
CA LEU A 169 -6.57 -5.91 6.44
C LEU A 169 -6.53 -5.38 5.01
N ARG A 170 -5.34 -5.21 4.42
CA ARG A 170 -5.21 -4.78 3.01
C ARG A 170 -5.85 -5.78 2.06
N LYS A 171 -5.70 -7.08 2.32
CA LYS A 171 -6.34 -8.13 1.52
C LYS A 171 -7.87 -8.07 1.60
N ILE A 172 -8.43 -7.96 2.81
CA ILE A 172 -9.86 -7.78 3.04
C ILE A 172 -10.37 -6.57 2.23
N MET A 173 -9.72 -5.42 2.38
CA MET A 173 -10.14 -4.21 1.65
C MET A 173 -10.01 -4.38 0.13
N SER A 174 -8.91 -4.96 -0.37
CA SER A 174 -8.72 -5.25 -1.79
C SER A 174 -9.83 -6.14 -2.33
N ASP A 175 -10.11 -7.26 -1.66
CA ASP A 175 -11.07 -8.26 -2.09
C ASP A 175 -12.47 -7.65 -2.19
N TYR A 176 -12.92 -6.88 -1.19
CA TYR A 176 -14.22 -6.22 -1.28
C TYR A 176 -14.26 -5.08 -2.32
N LEU A 177 -13.15 -4.35 -2.48
CA LEU A 177 -13.06 -3.29 -3.49
C LEU A 177 -13.12 -3.87 -4.91
N THR A 178 -12.40 -4.96 -5.21
CA THR A 178 -12.32 -5.55 -6.56
C THR A 178 -13.48 -6.50 -6.88
N ASN A 179 -14.06 -7.16 -5.88
CA ASN A 179 -15.17 -8.10 -6.10
C ASN A 179 -16.55 -7.44 -6.04
N HIS A 180 -16.69 -6.34 -5.29
CA HIS A 180 -18.00 -5.73 -5.08
C HIS A 180 -18.02 -4.26 -5.49
N ILE A 181 -17.15 -3.42 -4.95
CA ILE A 181 -17.29 -1.96 -5.13
C ILE A 181 -17.00 -1.55 -6.57
N ILE A 182 -15.84 -1.90 -7.12
CA ILE A 182 -15.47 -1.54 -8.50
C ILE A 182 -16.54 -2.00 -9.49
N PRO A 183 -16.94 -3.29 -9.51
CA PRO A 183 -17.95 -3.74 -10.46
C PRO A 183 -19.29 -3.02 -10.32
N ASN A 184 -19.77 -2.85 -9.09
CA ASN A 184 -21.07 -2.20 -8.87
C ASN A 184 -21.03 -0.69 -9.16
N THR A 185 -19.91 0.00 -8.93
CA THR A 185 -19.76 1.41 -9.34
C THR A 185 -19.76 1.55 -10.87
N ILE A 186 -19.21 0.57 -11.60
CA ILE A 186 -19.28 0.53 -13.06
C ILE A 186 -20.74 0.30 -13.52
N PHE A 187 -21.46 -0.63 -12.89
CA PHE A 187 -22.87 -0.91 -13.23
C PHE A 187 -23.81 0.29 -13.09
N LEU A 188 -23.50 1.26 -12.23
CA LEU A 188 -24.29 2.49 -12.11
C LEU A 188 -24.28 3.36 -13.37
N GLU A 189 -23.27 3.22 -14.24
CA GLU A 189 -23.08 4.07 -15.42
C GLU A 189 -22.98 3.26 -16.72
N LEU A 190 -22.95 1.92 -16.62
CA LEU A 190 -22.76 1.02 -17.75
C LEU A 190 -24.05 0.88 -18.58
N LYS A 191 -23.92 0.96 -19.92
CA LYS A 191 -25.07 0.78 -20.81
C LYS A 191 -25.51 -0.70 -20.88
N PRO A 192 -26.82 -0.99 -21.02
CA PRO A 192 -27.34 -2.37 -21.05
C PRO A 192 -26.74 -3.27 -22.12
N ILE A 193 -26.26 -2.72 -23.24
CA ILE A 193 -25.63 -3.49 -24.33
C ILE A 193 -24.41 -4.29 -23.84
N TYR A 194 -23.65 -3.72 -22.89
CA TYR A 194 -22.45 -4.36 -22.33
C TYR A 194 -22.78 -5.41 -21.27
N TYR A 195 -24.01 -5.47 -20.76
CA TYR A 195 -24.38 -6.42 -19.71
C TYR A 195 -24.33 -7.86 -20.26
N LYS A 196 -24.81 -8.02 -21.50
CA LYS A 196 -24.75 -9.30 -22.21
C LYS A 196 -23.30 -9.72 -22.51
N GLN A 197 -22.44 -8.77 -22.90
CA GLN A 197 -21.03 -9.05 -23.21
C GLN A 197 -20.26 -9.64 -22.02
N TYR A 198 -20.55 -9.16 -20.81
CA TYR A 198 -19.88 -9.61 -19.58
C TYR A 198 -20.69 -10.64 -18.77
N GLY A 199 -21.78 -11.18 -19.33
CA GLY A 199 -22.60 -12.19 -18.63
C GLY A 199 -23.25 -11.69 -17.34
N ILE A 200 -23.48 -10.38 -17.20
CA ILE A 200 -24.02 -9.76 -15.99
C ILE A 200 -25.51 -10.09 -15.90
N LYS A 201 -25.88 -10.95 -14.96
CA LYS A 201 -27.29 -11.18 -14.58
C LYS A 201 -27.82 -9.95 -13.84
N LYS A 202 -29.15 -9.76 -13.87
CA LYS A 202 -29.87 -8.63 -13.26
C LYS A 202 -29.23 -8.22 -11.93
N VAL A 203 -28.70 -6.99 -11.87
CA VAL A 203 -28.09 -6.43 -10.65
C VAL A 203 -29.23 -5.80 -9.86
N ASP A 204 -29.65 -6.43 -8.77
CA ASP A 204 -30.87 -6.02 -8.06
C ASP A 204 -30.73 -4.65 -7.36
N ASP A 205 -29.51 -4.23 -6.98
CA ASP A 205 -29.18 -2.85 -6.56
C ASP A 205 -27.65 -2.66 -6.40
N PRO A 206 -26.95 -1.96 -7.32
CA PRO A 206 -25.51 -1.73 -7.20
C PRO A 206 -25.10 -0.93 -5.95
N GLN A 207 -25.93 0.03 -5.51
CA GLN A 207 -25.61 0.88 -4.36
C GLN A 207 -25.68 0.07 -3.07
N LYS A 208 -26.70 -0.80 -2.94
CA LYS A 208 -26.82 -1.71 -1.80
C LYS A 208 -25.64 -2.67 -1.71
N ASN A 209 -25.13 -3.17 -2.85
CA ASN A 209 -23.95 -4.04 -2.90
C ASN A 209 -22.67 -3.31 -2.46
N ILE A 210 -22.52 -2.03 -2.82
CA ILE A 210 -21.41 -1.20 -2.34
C ILE A 210 -21.49 -1.05 -0.82
N VAL A 211 -22.66 -0.67 -0.28
CA VAL A 211 -22.86 -0.53 1.18
C VAL A 211 -22.61 -1.85 1.92
N PHE A 212 -23.09 -2.97 1.37
CA PHE A 212 -22.82 -4.31 1.89
C PHE A 212 -21.31 -4.57 2.00
N ALA A 213 -20.54 -4.27 0.95
CA ALA A 213 -19.09 -4.47 0.94
C ALA A 213 -18.38 -3.68 2.06
N PHE A 214 -18.76 -2.43 2.30
CA PHE A 214 -18.22 -1.65 3.42
C PHE A 214 -18.54 -2.30 4.78
N ASN A 215 -19.78 -2.73 4.99
CA ASN A 215 -20.16 -3.39 6.23
C ASN A 215 -19.37 -4.69 6.45
N GLN A 216 -19.13 -5.45 5.37
CA GLN A 216 -18.38 -6.69 5.46
C GLN A 216 -16.89 -6.45 5.74
N VAL A 217 -16.27 -5.42 5.13
CA VAL A 217 -14.91 -4.99 5.49
C VAL A 217 -14.80 -4.69 6.98
N SER A 218 -15.79 -3.99 7.56
CA SER A 218 -15.82 -3.71 9.00
C SER A 218 -15.86 -5.00 9.83
N GLN A 219 -16.79 -5.89 9.52
CA GLN A 219 -16.98 -7.16 10.24
C GLN A 219 -15.72 -8.02 10.19
N ASP A 220 -15.17 -8.22 8.99
CA ASP A 220 -14.00 -9.07 8.78
C ASP A 220 -12.75 -8.46 9.42
N ALA A 221 -12.60 -7.13 9.37
CA ALA A 221 -11.50 -6.46 10.05
C ALA A 221 -11.60 -6.55 11.58
N ASN A 222 -12.80 -6.49 12.15
CA ASN A 222 -13.01 -6.68 13.59
C ASN A 222 -12.66 -8.10 14.00
N ALA A 223 -13.18 -9.10 13.28
CA ALA A 223 -12.88 -10.50 13.52
C ALA A 223 -11.38 -10.80 13.40
N LEU A 224 -10.69 -10.18 12.44
CA LEU A 224 -9.24 -10.24 12.31
C LEU A 224 -8.53 -9.67 13.55
N SER A 225 -8.94 -8.49 14.01
CA SER A 225 -8.37 -7.85 15.20
C SER A 225 -8.53 -8.74 16.44
N ASP A 226 -9.74 -9.25 16.67
CA ASP A 226 -10.06 -10.10 17.82
C ASP A 226 -9.27 -11.41 17.80
N ARG A 227 -9.17 -12.04 16.62
CA ARG A 227 -8.38 -13.26 16.43
C ARG A 227 -6.90 -13.02 16.75
N LEU A 228 -6.27 -12.00 16.17
CA LEU A 228 -4.85 -11.73 16.41
C LEU A 228 -4.57 -11.32 17.85
N HIS A 229 -5.50 -10.62 18.52
CA HIS A 229 -5.39 -10.33 19.94
C HIS A 229 -5.43 -11.61 20.81
N SER A 230 -6.31 -12.56 20.45
CA SER A 230 -6.38 -13.86 21.11
C SER A 230 -5.10 -14.66 20.92
N GLU A 231 -4.58 -14.75 19.69
CA GLU A 231 -3.31 -15.43 19.37
C GLU A 231 -2.14 -14.82 20.14
N PHE A 232 -2.04 -13.48 20.16
CA PHE A 232 -1.05 -12.76 20.97
C PHE A 232 -1.13 -13.14 22.45
N THR A 233 -2.32 -13.15 23.03
CA THR A 233 -2.52 -13.43 24.45
C THR A 233 -2.14 -14.86 24.79
N LEU A 234 -2.50 -15.82 23.93
CA LEU A 234 -2.13 -17.22 24.09
C LEU A 234 -0.61 -17.42 24.01
N GLU A 235 0.05 -16.80 23.04
CA GLU A 235 1.51 -16.91 22.91
C GLU A 235 2.23 -16.25 24.09
N LEU A 236 1.77 -15.08 24.54
CA LEU A 236 2.32 -14.41 25.71
C LEU A 236 2.18 -15.26 26.98
N ALA A 237 1.02 -15.90 27.17
CA ALA A 237 0.78 -16.79 28.29
C ALA A 237 1.70 -18.02 28.24
N ALA A 238 1.91 -18.59 27.04
CA ALA A 238 2.78 -19.76 26.86
C ALA A 238 4.28 -19.45 27.06
N LYS A 239 4.77 -18.31 26.55
CA LYS A 239 6.18 -17.91 26.68
C LYS A 239 6.50 -17.26 28.02
N GLY A 240 5.53 -16.56 28.61
CA GLY A 240 5.68 -15.76 29.81
C GLY A 240 6.20 -14.35 29.54
N ALA A 241 5.77 -13.38 30.35
CA ALA A 241 6.12 -11.96 30.19
C ALA A 241 7.63 -11.67 30.34
N GLN A 242 8.38 -12.54 31.01
CA GLN A 242 9.83 -12.39 31.19
C GLN A 242 10.65 -13.01 30.05
N TRP A 243 10.00 -13.66 29.08
CA TRP A 243 10.68 -14.22 27.94
C TRP A 243 11.36 -13.12 27.12
N THR A 244 12.64 -13.32 26.83
CA THR A 244 13.46 -12.43 26.03
C THR A 244 13.84 -13.12 24.73
N VAL A 245 14.11 -12.29 23.72
CA VAL A 245 14.74 -12.72 22.49
C VAL A 245 16.23 -12.39 22.57
N ASP A 246 17.07 -13.35 22.20
CA ASP A 246 18.50 -13.12 22.03
C ASP A 246 18.76 -12.38 20.70
N TYR A 247 18.70 -11.04 20.75
CA TYR A 247 18.96 -10.16 19.61
C TYR A 247 20.48 -9.99 19.41
N LYS A 248 21.19 -11.02 18.94
CA LYS A 248 22.64 -10.88 18.65
C LYS A 248 22.93 -9.90 17.50
N SER A 249 21.95 -9.62 16.64
CA SER A 249 22.00 -8.59 15.60
C SER A 249 20.61 -8.04 15.24
N THR A 250 20.54 -6.84 14.67
CA THR A 250 19.28 -6.22 14.17
C THR A 250 18.63 -7.03 13.04
N ASN A 251 19.40 -7.90 12.36
CA ASN A 251 18.87 -8.83 11.36
C ASN A 251 18.10 -10.00 12.00
N ASP A 252 18.38 -10.33 13.25
CA ASP A 252 17.75 -11.48 13.93
C ASP A 252 16.29 -11.20 14.28
N LEU A 253 15.93 -9.95 14.60
CA LEU A 253 14.54 -9.54 14.77
C LEU A 253 13.74 -9.78 13.47
N LEU A 254 14.29 -9.44 12.30
CA LEU A 254 13.65 -9.68 11.00
C LEU A 254 13.54 -11.17 10.62
N ILE A 255 14.46 -12.00 11.13
CA ILE A 255 14.44 -13.46 10.97
C ILE A 255 13.36 -14.08 11.89
N MET A 256 13.16 -13.53 13.09
CA MET A 256 12.19 -14.03 14.08
C MET A 256 10.77 -13.50 13.88
N LEU A 257 10.61 -12.37 13.18
CA LEU A 257 9.32 -11.76 12.85
C LEU A 257 8.67 -12.37 11.60
N GLN A 258 9.14 -13.51 11.10
CA GLN A 258 8.55 -14.16 9.95
C GLN A 258 7.22 -14.82 10.33
N PRO A 259 6.06 -14.41 9.77
CA PRO A 259 5.04 -15.39 9.47
C PRO A 259 5.65 -16.33 8.43
N ASP A 260 5.64 -17.63 8.73
CA ASP A 260 6.23 -18.68 7.88
C ASP A 260 5.82 -18.49 6.40
N HIS A 261 6.80 -18.62 5.49
CA HIS A 261 6.80 -18.41 4.03
C HIS A 261 6.97 -16.98 3.48
N TYR A 262 6.23 -15.97 3.93
CA TYR A 262 6.08 -14.75 3.12
C TYR A 262 7.25 -13.76 3.25
N ILE A 263 7.64 -13.40 4.46
CA ILE A 263 8.80 -12.52 4.69
C ILE A 263 10.11 -13.21 4.26
N GLN A 264 10.15 -14.54 4.37
CA GLN A 264 11.24 -15.38 3.86
C GLN A 264 11.40 -15.23 2.34
N LYS A 265 10.30 -15.26 1.57
CA LYS A 265 10.28 -14.98 0.12
C LYS A 265 10.79 -13.57 -0.21
N LEU A 266 10.57 -12.59 0.66
CA LEU A 266 11.04 -11.21 0.48
C LEU A 266 12.53 -11.02 0.75
N PHE A 267 13.04 -11.62 1.83
CA PHE A 267 14.48 -11.64 2.09
C PHE A 267 15.24 -12.38 1.00
N LEU A 268 14.71 -13.52 0.54
CA LEU A 268 15.27 -14.26 -0.57
C LEU A 268 15.22 -13.44 -1.86
N LYS A 269 14.10 -12.77 -2.17
CA LYS A 269 13.96 -11.86 -3.32
C LYS A 269 14.98 -10.72 -3.29
N ASP A 270 15.12 -10.00 -2.18
CA ASP A 270 16.10 -8.91 -2.07
C ASP A 270 17.55 -9.42 -2.14
N LYS A 271 17.84 -10.57 -1.52
CA LYS A 271 19.15 -11.25 -1.67
C LYS A 271 19.40 -11.64 -3.12
N ILE A 272 18.43 -12.24 -3.82
CA ILE A 272 18.51 -12.60 -5.23
C ILE A 272 18.86 -11.36 -6.06
N TRP A 273 18.10 -10.27 -5.94
CA TRP A 273 18.37 -9.04 -6.70
C TRP A 273 19.73 -8.41 -6.38
N LYS A 274 20.14 -8.41 -5.11
CA LYS A 274 21.48 -7.94 -4.70
C LYS A 274 22.57 -8.80 -5.32
N LEU A 275 22.39 -10.12 -5.36
CA LEU A 275 23.34 -11.06 -5.97
C LEU A 275 23.38 -10.86 -7.50
N THR A 276 22.22 -10.78 -8.17
CA THR A 276 22.13 -10.45 -9.61
C THR A 276 22.92 -9.19 -9.93
N LYS A 277 22.74 -8.13 -9.13
CA LYS A 277 23.48 -6.87 -9.28
C LYS A 277 24.97 -7.01 -8.98
N LYS A 278 25.35 -7.71 -7.91
CA LYS A 278 26.74 -7.97 -7.51
C LYS A 278 27.51 -8.69 -8.60
N TYR A 279 26.88 -9.69 -9.23
CA TYR A 279 27.46 -10.49 -10.32
C TYR A 279 27.26 -9.86 -11.71
N LYS A 280 26.68 -8.65 -11.79
CA LYS A 280 26.43 -7.92 -13.06
C LYS A 280 25.63 -8.75 -14.08
N LEU A 281 24.68 -9.54 -13.60
CA LEU A 281 23.80 -10.35 -14.44
C LEU A 281 22.71 -9.47 -15.10
N PRO A 282 22.08 -9.94 -16.20
CA PRO A 282 21.03 -9.19 -16.89
C PRO A 282 19.91 -8.74 -15.94
N ALA A 283 19.53 -7.48 -16.05
CA ALA A 283 18.44 -6.92 -15.24
C ALA A 283 17.10 -7.38 -15.81
N THR A 284 16.30 -8.06 -14.98
CA THR A 284 14.92 -8.47 -15.28
C THR A 284 13.98 -7.98 -14.17
N GLY A 285 12.70 -7.83 -14.49
CA GLY A 285 11.64 -7.57 -13.51
C GLY A 285 11.02 -8.85 -12.94
N ASP A 286 11.32 -10.00 -13.52
CA ASP A 286 10.78 -11.30 -13.15
C ASP A 286 11.75 -12.03 -12.19
N LEU A 287 11.22 -12.52 -11.06
CA LEU A 287 12.01 -13.19 -10.04
C LEU A 287 12.51 -14.56 -10.51
N ASP A 288 11.71 -15.29 -11.27
CA ASP A 288 12.05 -16.65 -11.71
C ASP A 288 13.16 -16.59 -12.77
N GLU A 289 13.09 -15.60 -13.66
CA GLU A 289 14.16 -15.31 -14.62
C GLU A 289 15.46 -14.86 -13.91
N ALA A 290 15.36 -14.07 -12.85
CA ALA A 290 16.53 -13.66 -12.05
C ALA A 290 17.19 -14.84 -11.33
N ILE A 291 16.40 -15.79 -10.83
CA ILE A 291 16.89 -17.03 -10.23
C ILE A 291 17.59 -17.87 -11.30
N GLN A 292 16.97 -18.07 -12.46
CA GLN A 292 17.55 -18.86 -13.56
C GLN A 292 18.90 -18.27 -14.03
N ASN A 293 19.00 -16.94 -14.12
CA ASN A 293 20.23 -16.25 -14.48
C ASN A 293 21.35 -16.47 -13.45
N LEU A 294 21.01 -16.46 -12.15
CA LEU A 294 21.96 -16.76 -11.08
C LEU A 294 22.42 -18.22 -11.10
N GLU A 295 21.49 -19.16 -11.30
CA GLU A 295 21.82 -20.59 -11.40
C GLU A 295 22.75 -20.89 -12.57
N ASN A 296 22.48 -20.30 -13.74
CA ASN A 296 23.34 -20.44 -14.91
C ASN A 296 24.73 -19.84 -14.68
N HIS A 297 24.82 -18.71 -13.98
CA HIS A 297 26.09 -18.10 -13.60
C HIS A 297 26.90 -18.98 -12.65
N ILE A 298 26.26 -19.56 -11.62
CA ILE A 298 26.92 -20.47 -10.67
C ILE A 298 27.45 -21.72 -11.39
N LYS A 299 26.62 -22.35 -12.24
CA LYS A 299 27.03 -23.51 -13.05
C LYS A 299 28.21 -23.18 -13.96
N SER A 300 28.20 -22.03 -14.62
CA SER A 300 29.30 -21.59 -15.48
C SER A 300 30.61 -21.38 -14.72
N ILE A 301 30.56 -20.89 -13.47
CA ILE A 301 31.74 -20.76 -12.61
C ILE A 301 32.27 -22.14 -12.19
N GLU A 302 31.38 -23.04 -11.78
CA GLU A 302 31.76 -24.41 -11.40
C GLU A 302 32.37 -25.18 -12.57
N GLU A 303 31.79 -25.09 -13.77
CA GLU A 303 32.32 -25.70 -14.99
C GLU A 303 33.70 -25.13 -15.36
N ASN A 304 33.88 -23.81 -15.28
CA ASN A 304 35.18 -23.18 -15.55
C ASN A 304 36.26 -23.62 -14.55
N ASN A 305 35.92 -23.75 -13.26
CA ASN A 305 36.85 -24.23 -12.24
C ASN A 305 37.22 -25.70 -12.46
N VAL A 306 36.25 -26.56 -12.81
CA VAL A 306 36.51 -27.97 -13.14
C VAL A 306 37.39 -28.09 -14.38
N ASN A 307 37.15 -27.27 -15.41
CA ASN A 307 37.97 -27.25 -16.62
C ASN A 307 39.40 -26.77 -16.33
N GLN A 308 39.59 -25.73 -15.51
CA GLN A 308 40.93 -25.32 -15.07
C GLN A 308 41.67 -26.42 -14.31
N VAL A 309 40.99 -27.12 -13.40
CA VAL A 309 41.60 -28.24 -12.66
C VAL A 309 42.00 -29.37 -13.62
N ARG A 310 41.17 -29.68 -14.63
CA ARG A 310 41.52 -30.65 -15.67
C ARG A 310 42.72 -30.20 -16.49
N GLU A 311 42.77 -28.95 -16.94
CA GLU A 311 43.92 -28.40 -17.64
C GLU A 311 45.21 -28.49 -16.80
N TYR A 312 45.13 -28.28 -15.49
CA TYR A 312 46.28 -28.47 -14.60
C TYR A 312 46.71 -29.94 -14.47
N ILE A 313 45.75 -30.86 -14.39
CA ILE A 313 46.02 -32.30 -14.37
C ILE A 313 46.67 -32.74 -15.69
N ASP A 314 46.13 -32.31 -16.82
CA ASP A 314 46.62 -32.66 -18.15
C ASP A 314 48.05 -32.12 -18.36
N ARG A 315 48.29 -30.84 -18.02
CA ARG A 315 49.64 -30.26 -18.04
C ARG A 315 50.63 -31.00 -17.14
N TYR A 316 50.20 -31.41 -15.95
CA TYR A 316 51.05 -32.20 -15.05
C TYR A 316 51.41 -33.56 -15.64
N GLN A 317 50.45 -34.22 -16.30
CA GLN A 317 50.69 -35.49 -16.99
C GLN A 317 51.62 -35.34 -18.20
N GLU A 318 51.48 -34.28 -18.99
CA GLU A 318 52.38 -33.96 -20.11
C GLU A 318 53.82 -33.72 -19.65
N ILE A 319 53.99 -32.97 -18.56
CA ILE A 319 55.33 -32.72 -17.97
C ILE A 319 55.96 -34.05 -17.51
N LYS A 320 55.17 -34.91 -16.87
CA LYS A 320 55.62 -36.22 -16.39
C LYS A 320 56.01 -37.18 -17.52
N GLN A 321 55.39 -37.09 -18.69
CA GLN A 321 55.71 -37.94 -19.85
C GLN A 321 56.95 -37.47 -20.61
N ASN A 322 57.30 -36.19 -20.51
CA ASN A 322 58.46 -35.58 -21.17
C ASN A 322 59.70 -35.48 -20.25
N SER A 323 59.59 -35.96 -19.01
CA SER A 323 60.67 -36.13 -18.02
C SER A 323 61.05 -37.60 -17.89
#